data_AF-A0A7X9RZP1-F1
#
_entry.id   AF-A0A7X9RZP1-F1
#
_cell.length_a   1.000
_cell.length_b   1.000
_cell.length_c   1.000
_cell.angle_alpha   90.00
_cell.angle_beta   90.00
_cell.angle_gamma   90.00
#
_symmetry.space_group_name_H-M   'P 1'
#
loop_
_entity.id
_entity.type
_entity.pdbx_description
1 polymer ?
#
loop_
_entity_poly.entity_id
_entity_poly.type
_entity_poly.pdbx_seq_one_letter_code
_entity_poly.pdbx_strand_id
1 'polypeptide(L)'
;MKTTLTTLLVFLCLTFTSFAQENVNFFVKENNFDWSKYEIEYTEKLNALIQKEEIEISEYFHPIYLNNDSFPDFVYEGPYEEAGLEGMNTYFYISSKRKIEILESANGQILHIRELGYNQGKEIIVLDEGYCGATDYQLHFIYLLYKGKDTIFVKGNSIIYSGLEGEIPDKLTLDQKFIVLNDRYNLRDSPQINEENITDTYNEGNTGLAVASKIDDTGREWWFVIMDCRYGCREHDVKYHAGWMSSRYLEKIEGN
;
A
#
# COMPACT_ATOMS: atom_id res chain seq x y z
N MET A 1 23.02 -6.33 26.82
CA MET A 1 22.12 -7.02 25.86
C MET A 1 20.67 -7.01 26.39
N LYS A 2 19.95 -5.89 26.31
CA LYS A 2 18.52 -5.80 26.71
C LYS A 2 17.65 -4.98 25.74
N THR A 3 18.20 -4.52 24.62
CA THR A 3 17.55 -3.61 23.66
C THR A 3 16.83 -4.30 22.50
N THR A 4 16.99 -5.61 22.32
CA THR A 4 16.40 -6.34 21.18
C THR A 4 14.91 -6.67 21.37
N LEU A 5 14.42 -6.85 22.61
CA LEU A 5 13.04 -7.29 22.83
C LEU A 5 12.00 -6.15 22.67
N THR A 6 12.34 -4.92 23.06
CA THR A 6 11.42 -3.78 23.01
C THR A 6 11.19 -3.29 21.58
N THR A 7 12.21 -3.37 20.72
CA THR A 7 12.11 -2.98 19.30
C THR A 7 11.19 -3.93 18.52
N LEU A 8 11.20 -5.22 18.88
CA LEU A 8 10.36 -6.24 18.25
C LEU A 8 8.87 -6.10 18.64
N LEU A 9 8.58 -5.62 19.86
CA LEU A 9 7.20 -5.46 20.35
C LEU A 9 6.48 -4.27 19.69
N VAL A 10 7.20 -3.18 19.39
CA VAL A 10 6.67 -2.03 18.64
C VAL A 10 6.30 -2.46 17.21
N PHE A 11 7.06 -3.37 16.63
CA PHE A 11 6.82 -3.91 15.28
C PHE A 11 5.53 -4.73 15.17
N LEU A 12 5.17 -5.46 16.23
CA LEU A 12 3.98 -6.33 16.22
C LEU A 12 2.66 -5.57 16.44
N CYS A 13 2.70 -4.42 17.12
CA CYS A 13 1.51 -3.61 17.37
C CYS A 13 1.15 -2.67 16.21
N LEU A 14 2.12 -2.27 15.39
CA LEU A 14 1.91 -1.35 14.28
C LEU A 14 1.17 -1.96 13.08
N THR A 15 1.04 -3.30 13.00
CA THR A 15 0.35 -3.94 11.87
C THR A 15 -1.17 -3.97 12.02
N PHE A 16 -1.73 -3.53 13.15
CA PHE A 16 -3.18 -3.65 13.40
C PHE A 16 -3.90 -2.36 13.80
N THR A 17 -3.21 -1.31 14.25
CA THR A 17 -3.89 -0.09 14.77
C THR A 17 -3.97 1.06 13.76
N SER A 18 -3.43 0.91 12.56
CA SER A 18 -3.23 1.99 11.59
C SER A 18 -4.35 2.18 10.57
N PHE A 19 -5.39 1.33 10.57
CA PHE A 19 -6.51 1.41 9.63
C PHE A 19 -7.68 2.29 10.11
N ALA A 20 -7.72 2.68 11.40
CA ALA A 20 -9.00 3.04 12.02
C ALA A 20 -9.43 4.52 11.96
N GLN A 21 -8.64 5.49 11.46
CA GLN A 21 -9.00 6.91 11.69
C GLN A 21 -8.78 7.93 10.57
N GLU A 22 -8.26 7.57 9.39
CA GLU A 22 -8.26 8.48 8.25
C GLU A 22 -9.08 7.89 7.11
N ASN A 23 -9.99 8.70 6.55
CA ASN A 23 -10.75 8.39 5.33
C ASN A 23 -9.79 8.27 4.15
N VAL A 24 -8.96 7.25 4.11
CA VAL A 24 -8.09 6.99 2.97
C VAL A 24 -8.65 5.77 2.28
N ASN A 25 -9.44 6.03 1.26
CA ASN A 25 -9.72 5.01 0.27
C ASN A 25 -8.43 4.81 -0.52
N PHE A 26 -7.60 3.86 -0.10
CA PHE A 26 -6.38 3.50 -0.83
C PHE A 26 -6.70 2.74 -2.12
N PHE A 27 -7.91 2.19 -2.21
CA PHE A 27 -8.41 1.58 -3.42
C PHE A 27 -8.94 2.72 -4.30
N VAL A 28 -8.19 3.08 -5.33
CA VAL A 28 -8.60 4.13 -6.26
C VAL A 28 -8.50 3.64 -7.68
N LYS A 29 -9.38 4.19 -8.53
CA LYS A 29 -9.30 4.05 -9.99
C LYS A 29 -8.43 5.14 -10.62
N GLU A 30 -8.26 6.27 -9.93
CA GLU A 30 -7.48 7.42 -10.40
C GLU A 30 -6.55 7.90 -9.29
N ASN A 31 -5.27 8.04 -9.62
CA ASN A 31 -4.27 8.61 -8.71
C ASN A 31 -4.43 10.14 -8.64
N ASN A 32 -4.79 10.65 -7.46
CA ASN A 32 -4.93 12.08 -7.18
C ASN A 32 -3.87 12.56 -6.17
N PHE A 33 -2.73 11.87 -6.10
CA PHE A 33 -1.63 12.25 -5.22
C PHE A 33 -1.11 13.64 -5.59
N ASP A 34 -0.89 14.48 -4.57
CA ASP A 34 -0.53 15.88 -4.73
C ASP A 34 0.86 16.13 -4.16
N TRP A 35 1.85 16.14 -5.04
CA TRP A 35 3.25 16.36 -4.74
C TRP A 35 3.51 17.73 -4.09
N SER A 36 2.69 18.75 -4.36
CA SER A 36 2.91 20.12 -3.86
C SER A 36 2.87 20.24 -2.32
N LYS A 37 2.33 19.23 -1.63
CA LYS A 37 2.32 19.14 -0.16
C LYS A 37 3.64 18.67 0.44
N TYR A 38 4.46 18.00 -0.36
CA TYR A 38 5.69 17.34 0.09
C TYR A 38 6.94 17.92 -0.55
N GLU A 39 6.81 18.40 -1.79
CA GLU A 39 7.88 19.00 -2.55
C GLU A 39 8.47 20.21 -1.86
N ILE A 40 9.78 20.29 -1.92
CA ILE A 40 10.53 21.45 -1.46
C ILE A 40 11.09 22.21 -2.65
N GLU A 41 11.31 23.51 -2.47
CA GLU A 41 11.91 24.32 -3.51
C GLU A 41 13.37 23.90 -3.80
N TYR A 42 13.75 23.95 -5.08
CA TYR A 42 15.12 23.74 -5.50
C TYR A 42 16.04 24.83 -4.94
N THR A 43 16.92 24.44 -4.02
CA THR A 43 17.92 25.34 -3.44
C THR A 43 19.25 25.26 -4.19
N GLU A 44 20.12 26.27 -4.07
CA GLU A 44 21.47 26.25 -4.64
C GLU A 44 22.28 25.01 -4.19
N LYS A 45 22.13 24.61 -2.92
CA LYS A 45 22.79 23.43 -2.35
C LYS A 45 22.30 22.15 -3.01
N LEU A 46 21.00 22.07 -3.31
CA LEU A 46 20.40 20.93 -4.00
C LEU A 46 20.90 20.85 -5.45
N ASN A 47 20.87 21.98 -6.16
CA ASN A 47 21.36 22.07 -7.53
C ASN A 47 22.84 21.68 -7.64
N ALA A 48 23.67 22.09 -6.68
CA ALA A 48 25.08 21.70 -6.65
C ALA A 48 25.27 20.19 -6.44
N LEU A 49 24.41 19.54 -5.64
CA LEU A 49 24.46 18.09 -5.44
C LEU A 49 24.03 17.35 -6.71
N ILE A 50 22.94 17.77 -7.33
CA ILE A 50 22.42 17.18 -8.58
C ILE A 50 23.46 17.30 -9.70
N GLN A 51 24.05 18.49 -9.89
CA GLN A 51 25.10 18.70 -10.90
C GLN A 51 26.33 17.81 -10.66
N LYS A 52 26.71 17.61 -9.39
CA LYS A 52 27.86 16.78 -9.02
C LYS A 52 27.63 15.29 -9.31
N GLU A 53 26.40 14.80 -9.14
CA GLU A 53 26.04 13.41 -9.39
C GLU A 53 25.53 13.17 -10.82
N GLU A 54 25.56 14.20 -11.68
CA GLU A 54 25.12 14.15 -13.09
C GLU A 54 23.66 13.64 -13.25
N ILE A 55 22.80 13.95 -12.27
CA ILE A 55 21.38 13.57 -12.32
C ILE A 55 20.65 14.52 -13.27
N GLU A 56 20.00 13.95 -14.29
CA GLU A 56 19.11 14.70 -15.16
C GLU A 56 17.76 14.93 -14.45
N ILE A 57 17.53 16.15 -13.97
CA ILE A 57 16.25 16.52 -13.36
C ILE A 57 15.20 16.57 -14.46
N SER A 58 14.23 15.67 -14.38
CA SER A 58 12.99 15.70 -15.16
C SER A 58 11.81 16.14 -14.29
N GLU A 59 10.65 16.32 -14.91
CA GLU A 59 9.39 16.62 -14.20
C GLU A 59 8.92 15.49 -13.28
N TYR A 60 9.52 14.30 -13.38
CA TYR A 60 9.24 13.13 -12.54
C TYR A 60 10.05 13.13 -11.24
N PHE A 61 10.98 14.08 -11.04
CA PHE A 61 11.78 14.17 -9.83
C PHE A 61 11.16 15.15 -8.83
N HIS A 62 10.79 14.60 -7.68
CA HIS A 62 10.16 15.28 -6.58
C HIS A 62 11.15 15.41 -5.41
N PRO A 63 11.79 16.59 -5.23
CA PRO A 63 12.68 16.82 -4.09
C PRO A 63 11.86 16.93 -2.81
N ILE A 64 12.16 16.10 -1.81
CA ILE A 64 11.41 16.07 -0.54
C ILE A 64 12.34 15.82 0.64
N TYR A 65 11.82 15.92 1.87
CA TYR A 65 12.51 15.36 3.04
C TYR A 65 11.90 14.00 3.36
N LEU A 66 12.54 12.93 2.88
CA LEU A 66 12.15 11.56 3.24
C LEU A 66 12.57 11.28 4.67
N ASN A 67 13.76 11.70 5.06
CA ASN A 67 14.28 11.52 6.40
C ASN A 67 14.27 12.83 7.22
N ASN A 68 14.53 12.73 8.53
CA ASN A 68 14.58 13.89 9.42
C ASN A 68 15.97 14.56 9.46
N ASP A 69 16.73 14.52 8.37
CA ASP A 69 18.00 15.21 8.25
C ASP A 69 17.86 16.61 7.60
N SER A 70 18.97 17.19 7.14
CA SER A 70 19.02 18.57 6.59
C SER A 70 19.42 18.59 5.10
N PHE A 71 19.36 17.44 4.45
CA PHE A 71 19.67 17.20 3.06
C PHE A 71 18.37 16.76 2.37
N PRO A 72 17.99 17.43 1.27
CA PRO A 72 16.86 16.98 0.49
C PRO A 72 17.12 15.61 -0.12
N ASP A 73 16.13 14.74 0.00
CA ASP A 73 16.02 13.46 -0.66
C ASP A 73 15.23 13.64 -1.97
N PHE A 74 15.08 12.56 -2.74
CA PHE A 74 14.28 12.60 -3.96
C PHE A 74 13.36 11.40 -4.07
N VAL A 75 12.21 11.62 -4.66
CA VAL A 75 11.41 10.55 -5.24
C VAL A 75 11.36 10.78 -6.73
N TYR A 76 11.72 9.77 -7.50
CA TYR A 76 11.36 9.70 -8.91
C TYR A 76 10.05 8.95 -9.03
N GLU A 77 9.08 9.51 -9.73
CA GLU A 77 7.82 8.84 -10.09
C GLU A 77 7.55 9.06 -11.58
N GLY A 78 8.01 8.13 -12.40
CA GLY A 78 8.04 8.30 -13.85
C GLY A 78 7.93 6.98 -14.61
N PRO A 79 7.90 7.03 -15.96
CA PRO A 79 7.93 5.83 -16.78
C PRO A 79 9.24 5.06 -16.58
N TYR A 80 9.28 3.78 -16.95
CA TYR A 80 10.56 3.06 -16.98
C TYR A 80 11.56 3.72 -17.92
N GLU A 81 12.80 3.88 -17.45
CA GLU A 81 13.91 4.38 -18.28
C GLU A 81 14.41 3.31 -19.28
N GLU A 82 14.19 2.03 -18.97
CA GLU A 82 14.62 0.92 -19.82
C GLU A 82 13.65 0.71 -21.01
N ALA A 83 14.21 0.68 -22.21
CA ALA A 83 13.43 0.46 -23.42
C ALA A 83 12.73 -0.91 -23.40
N GLY A 84 11.42 -0.90 -23.60
CA GLY A 84 10.58 -2.10 -23.67
C GLY A 84 9.87 -2.46 -22.37
N LEU A 85 10.04 -1.69 -21.30
CA LEU A 85 9.19 -1.74 -20.12
C LEU A 85 8.07 -0.70 -20.23
N GLU A 86 6.87 -1.07 -19.79
CA GLU A 86 5.68 -0.22 -19.77
C GLU A 86 5.21 -0.03 -18.33
N GLY A 87 4.55 1.10 -18.06
CA GLY A 87 4.08 1.46 -16.72
C GLY A 87 4.97 2.48 -16.01
N MET A 88 4.65 2.70 -14.75
CA MET A 88 5.33 3.67 -13.88
C MET A 88 6.24 2.95 -12.89
N ASN A 89 7.30 3.63 -12.49
CA ASN A 89 8.18 3.15 -11.43
C ASN A 89 8.48 4.30 -10.46
N THR A 90 8.55 3.95 -9.18
CA THR A 90 8.88 4.85 -8.09
C THR A 90 10.26 4.48 -7.54
N TYR A 91 11.20 5.41 -7.58
CA TYR A 91 12.51 5.27 -6.91
C TYR A 91 12.63 6.25 -5.75
N PHE A 92 13.05 5.75 -4.60
CA PHE A 92 13.35 6.55 -3.42
C PHE A 92 14.87 6.75 -3.35
N TYR A 93 15.33 7.99 -3.48
CA TYR A 93 16.73 8.34 -3.34
C TYR A 93 16.96 8.99 -1.97
N ILE A 94 17.95 8.51 -1.24
CA ILE A 94 18.41 9.14 -0.01
C ILE A 94 19.69 9.92 -0.28
N SER A 95 19.70 11.17 0.16
CA SER A 95 20.83 12.06 -0.01
C SER A 95 21.67 12.09 1.26
N SER A 96 22.98 12.16 1.08
CA SER A 96 23.93 12.45 2.16
C SER A 96 24.80 13.63 1.79
N LYS A 97 25.68 14.04 2.72
CA LYS A 97 26.71 15.07 2.44
C LYS A 97 27.60 14.77 1.22
N ARG A 98 27.66 13.52 0.75
CA ARG A 98 28.69 13.07 -0.19
C ARG A 98 28.14 12.45 -1.47
N LYS A 99 26.95 11.86 -1.43
CA LYS A 99 26.38 11.08 -2.53
C LYS A 99 24.85 11.03 -2.42
N ILE A 100 24.22 10.75 -3.54
CA ILE A 100 22.81 10.35 -3.65
C ILE A 100 22.82 8.84 -3.95
N GLU A 101 21.96 8.07 -3.28
CA GLU A 101 21.85 6.64 -3.51
C GLU A 101 20.39 6.19 -3.55
N ILE A 102 20.07 5.24 -4.44
CA ILE A 102 18.76 4.60 -4.46
C ILE A 102 18.63 3.79 -3.18
N LEU A 103 17.67 4.18 -2.34
CA LEU A 103 17.33 3.48 -1.12
C LEU A 103 16.41 2.29 -1.41
N GLU A 104 15.42 2.48 -2.28
CA GLU A 104 14.46 1.45 -2.67
C GLU A 104 13.77 1.80 -4.01
N SER A 105 13.19 0.79 -4.66
CA SER A 105 12.20 0.97 -5.72
C SER A 105 10.89 0.20 -5.48
N ALA A 106 9.83 0.71 -6.11
CA ALA A 106 8.54 0.03 -6.20
C ALA A 106 7.91 0.33 -7.56
N ASN A 107 7.39 -0.70 -8.20
CA ASN A 107 6.60 -0.55 -9.41
C ASN A 107 5.33 0.24 -9.07
N GLY A 108 4.95 1.17 -9.93
CA GLY A 108 3.76 1.97 -9.77
C GLY A 108 4.00 3.40 -9.30
N GLN A 109 2.94 4.01 -8.78
CA GLN A 109 2.88 5.40 -8.35
C GLN A 109 2.48 5.51 -6.87
N ILE A 110 2.98 6.52 -6.17
CA ILE A 110 2.57 6.85 -4.82
C ILE A 110 1.11 7.32 -4.82
N LEU A 111 0.31 6.67 -3.99
CA LEU A 111 -1.05 7.08 -3.68
C LEU A 111 -1.11 7.92 -2.40
N HIS A 112 -0.23 7.62 -1.45
CA HIS A 112 -0.31 8.21 -0.13
C HIS A 112 1.03 8.21 0.59
N ILE A 113 1.25 9.26 1.38
CA ILE A 113 2.33 9.36 2.35
C ILE A 113 1.72 9.82 3.67
N ARG A 114 1.96 9.06 4.74
CA ARG A 114 1.48 9.37 6.09
C ARG A 114 2.62 9.36 7.10
N GLU A 115 2.62 10.33 8.00
CA GLU A 115 3.52 10.31 9.16
C GLU A 115 3.01 9.30 10.20
N LEU A 116 3.88 8.39 10.64
CA LEU A 116 3.54 7.40 11.69
C LEU A 116 3.51 8.01 13.10
N GLY A 117 4.04 9.23 13.24
CA GLY A 117 4.15 9.95 14.51
C GLY A 117 5.46 10.71 14.58
N TYR A 118 5.59 11.59 15.59
CA TYR A 118 6.79 12.42 15.74
C TYR A 118 8.06 11.57 15.84
N ASN A 119 8.96 11.73 14.87
CA ASN A 119 10.20 10.96 14.74
C ASN A 119 10.03 9.43 14.69
N GLN A 120 8.86 8.91 14.27
CA GLN A 120 8.66 7.46 14.13
C GLN A 120 8.96 6.97 12.71
N GLY A 121 8.61 7.76 11.71
CA GLY A 121 8.78 7.39 10.32
C GLY A 121 7.61 7.83 9.45
N LYS A 122 7.65 7.39 8.20
CA LYS A 122 6.57 7.55 7.22
C LYS A 122 6.08 6.19 6.74
N GLU A 123 4.80 6.11 6.45
CA GLU A 123 4.22 5.06 5.61
C GLU A 123 3.97 5.65 4.22
N ILE A 124 4.36 4.91 3.20
CA ILE A 124 4.20 5.26 1.80
C ILE A 124 3.42 4.12 1.17
N ILE A 125 2.37 4.43 0.42
CA ILE A 125 1.56 3.44 -0.27
C ILE A 125 1.70 3.68 -1.76
N VAL A 126 2.14 2.64 -2.46
CA VAL A 126 2.36 2.67 -3.91
C VAL A 126 1.35 1.75 -4.58
N LEU A 127 0.68 2.24 -5.62
CA LEU A 127 -0.20 1.48 -6.49
C LEU A 127 0.57 0.98 -7.69
N ASP A 128 0.74 -0.34 -7.75
CA ASP A 128 1.23 -1.07 -8.92
C ASP A 128 0.03 -1.54 -9.74
N GLU A 129 -0.20 -0.89 -10.89
CA GLU A 129 -1.27 -1.27 -11.82
C GLU A 129 -0.93 -2.54 -12.63
N GLY A 130 0.24 -3.13 -12.39
CA GLY A 130 0.79 -4.23 -13.16
C GLY A 130 1.30 -3.79 -14.53
N TYR A 131 1.64 -4.78 -15.36
CA TYR A 131 2.06 -4.58 -16.75
C TYR A 131 0.87 -4.66 -17.71
N CYS A 132 1.09 -4.40 -19.00
CA CYS A 132 0.04 -4.49 -20.01
C CYS A 132 -0.71 -5.83 -19.99
N GLY A 133 -2.01 -5.77 -19.66
CA GLY A 133 -2.89 -6.93 -19.56
C GLY A 133 -3.06 -7.47 -18.14
N ALA A 134 -2.46 -6.85 -17.13
CA ALA A 134 -2.79 -7.11 -15.74
C ALA A 134 -4.26 -6.74 -15.47
N THR A 135 -5.00 -7.66 -14.84
CA THR A 135 -6.37 -7.44 -14.39
C THR A 135 -6.43 -6.98 -12.93
N ASP A 136 -5.32 -7.17 -12.21
CA ASP A 136 -5.21 -6.97 -10.78
C ASP A 136 -4.21 -5.86 -10.48
N TYR A 137 -4.56 -5.04 -9.50
CA TYR A 137 -3.73 -3.99 -8.94
C TYR A 137 -3.15 -4.43 -7.60
N GLN A 138 -1.94 -3.98 -7.29
CA GLN A 138 -1.29 -4.24 -6.02
C GLN A 138 -1.02 -2.94 -5.26
N LEU A 139 -1.42 -2.89 -4.00
CA LEU A 139 -1.00 -1.86 -3.06
C LEU A 139 0.24 -2.34 -2.32
N HIS A 140 1.37 -1.69 -2.57
CA HIS A 140 2.61 -1.91 -1.84
C HIS A 140 2.69 -0.95 -0.67
N PHE A 141 2.83 -1.51 0.54
CA PHE A 141 3.03 -0.73 1.75
C PHE A 141 4.52 -0.63 2.04
N ILE A 142 5.00 0.58 2.16
CA ILE A 142 6.41 0.91 2.39
C ILE A 142 6.50 1.67 3.70
N TYR A 143 7.39 1.24 4.58
CA TYR A 143 7.64 1.90 5.86
C TYR A 143 9.05 2.45 5.89
N LEU A 144 9.16 3.75 6.08
CA LEU A 144 10.40 4.46 6.30
C LEU A 144 10.52 4.79 7.79
N LEU A 145 11.19 3.92 8.55
CA LEU A 145 11.27 4.02 10.01
C LEU A 145 12.53 4.76 10.46
N TYR A 146 12.40 5.65 11.43
CA TYR A 146 13.55 6.39 11.97
C TYR A 146 14.10 5.72 13.23
N LYS A 147 15.42 5.52 13.24
CA LYS A 147 16.14 4.97 14.39
C LYS A 147 17.35 5.86 14.70
N GLY A 148 17.10 6.90 15.50
CA GLY A 148 18.13 7.89 15.81
C GLY A 148 18.44 8.74 14.58
N LYS A 149 19.62 8.54 13.99
CA LYS A 149 20.02 9.20 12.72
C LYS A 149 19.88 8.29 11.51
N ASP A 150 19.57 7.02 11.75
CA ASP A 150 19.45 6.04 10.68
C ASP A 150 18.00 5.99 10.18
N THR A 151 17.86 5.79 8.89
CA THR A 151 16.59 5.58 8.21
C THR A 151 16.54 4.14 7.75
N ILE A 152 15.49 3.40 8.13
CA ILE A 152 15.31 1.99 7.82
C ILE A 152 14.11 1.85 6.91
N PHE A 153 14.33 1.20 5.76
CA PHE A 153 13.26 0.87 4.84
C PHE A 153 12.74 -0.54 5.12
N VAL A 154 11.42 -0.68 5.18
CA VAL A 154 10.75 -1.98 5.36
C VAL A 154 9.61 -2.07 4.36
N LYS A 155 9.63 -3.09 3.49
CA LYS A 155 8.47 -3.46 2.70
C LYS A 155 7.47 -4.19 3.58
N GLY A 156 6.27 -3.63 3.68
CA GLY A 156 5.11 -4.26 4.25
C GLY A 156 4.54 -5.36 3.35
N ASN A 157 3.41 -5.88 3.77
CA ASN A 157 2.66 -6.84 2.98
C ASN A 157 1.84 -6.10 1.92
N SER A 158 1.74 -6.66 0.72
CA SER A 158 0.88 -6.10 -0.34
C SER A 158 -0.58 -6.55 -0.21
N ILE A 159 -1.48 -5.74 -0.78
CA ILE A 159 -2.89 -6.08 -1.00
C ILE A 159 -3.16 -6.13 -2.49
N ILE A 160 -3.71 -7.23 -2.98
CA ILE A 160 -4.19 -7.35 -4.37
C ILE A 160 -5.70 -7.07 -4.43
N TYR A 161 -6.14 -6.38 -5.48
CA TYR A 161 -7.56 -6.20 -5.81
C TYR A 161 -7.77 -6.08 -7.32
N SER A 162 -8.96 -6.40 -7.81
CA SER A 162 -9.30 -6.28 -9.24
C SER A 162 -9.43 -4.80 -9.63
N GLY A 163 -8.67 -4.38 -10.66
CA GLY A 163 -8.55 -2.98 -11.07
C GLY A 163 -9.46 -2.55 -12.23
N LEU A 164 -9.82 -3.47 -13.13
CA LEU A 164 -10.51 -3.12 -14.38
C LEU A 164 -12.03 -3.07 -14.24
N GLU A 165 -12.62 -4.08 -13.61
CA GLU A 165 -14.08 -4.27 -13.52
C GLU A 165 -14.60 -4.34 -12.07
N GLY A 166 -13.68 -4.36 -11.11
CA GLY A 166 -14.02 -4.44 -9.69
C GLY A 166 -14.78 -3.21 -9.20
N GLU A 167 -15.82 -3.46 -8.40
CA GLU A 167 -16.49 -2.41 -7.66
C GLU A 167 -15.63 -2.08 -6.43
N ILE A 168 -15.17 -0.84 -6.29
CA ILE A 168 -14.42 -0.40 -5.12
C ILE A 168 -15.35 0.47 -4.26
N PRO A 169 -15.44 0.25 -2.94
CA PRO A 169 -16.28 1.11 -2.09
C PRO A 169 -15.74 2.54 -2.05
N ASP A 170 -16.62 3.55 -2.08
CA ASP A 170 -16.20 4.96 -2.01
C ASP A 170 -15.54 5.33 -0.67
N LYS A 171 -15.86 4.59 0.41
CA LYS A 171 -15.39 4.84 1.76
C LYS A 171 -15.14 3.54 2.51
N LEU A 172 -14.08 3.55 3.32
CA LEU A 172 -13.75 2.46 4.24
C LEU A 172 -14.27 2.80 5.63
N THR A 173 -15.52 2.43 5.92
CA THR A 173 -16.24 2.80 7.16
C THR A 173 -16.41 1.67 8.16
N LEU A 174 -15.89 0.48 7.85
CA LEU A 174 -15.97 -0.70 8.70
C LEU A 174 -14.56 -1.07 9.18
N ASP A 175 -14.47 -1.63 10.38
CA ASP A 175 -13.24 -2.21 10.92
C ASP A 175 -13.66 -3.45 11.72
N GLN A 176 -14.03 -4.51 10.98
CA GLN A 176 -14.60 -5.71 11.57
C GLN A 176 -13.81 -6.94 11.16
N LYS A 177 -13.08 -7.53 12.11
CA LYS A 177 -12.45 -8.84 11.93
C LYS A 177 -13.52 -9.92 11.82
N PHE A 178 -13.31 -10.90 10.96
CA PHE A 178 -14.25 -12.01 10.79
C PHE A 178 -13.53 -13.33 10.47
N ILE A 179 -14.28 -14.41 10.58
CA ILE A 179 -13.94 -15.76 10.13
C ILE A 179 -14.97 -16.26 9.11
N VAL A 180 -14.51 -17.00 8.10
CA VAL A 180 -15.36 -17.62 7.08
C VAL A 180 -16.04 -18.85 7.67
N LEU A 181 -17.36 -18.96 7.50
CA LEU A 181 -18.18 -20.03 8.07
C LEU A 181 -18.32 -21.27 7.17
N ASN A 182 -18.08 -21.12 5.88
CA ASN A 182 -18.31 -22.18 4.90
C ASN A 182 -17.05 -22.53 4.13
N ASP A 183 -16.91 -23.80 3.76
CA ASP A 183 -15.94 -24.22 2.76
C ASP A 183 -16.26 -23.65 1.38
N ARG A 184 -15.18 -23.34 0.63
CA ARG A 184 -15.23 -22.81 -0.74
C ARG A 184 -16.12 -21.57 -0.91
N TYR A 185 -15.92 -20.59 -0.04
CA TYR A 185 -16.59 -19.31 -0.13
C TYR A 185 -15.81 -18.30 -0.99
N ASN A 186 -16.48 -17.78 -2.01
CA ASN A 186 -15.84 -17.00 -3.06
C ASN A 186 -15.65 -15.53 -2.65
N LEU A 187 -14.44 -15.03 -2.87
CA LEU A 187 -14.14 -13.60 -2.96
C LEU A 187 -14.44 -13.14 -4.37
N ARG A 188 -15.02 -11.94 -4.50
CA ARG A 188 -15.47 -11.39 -5.79
C ARG A 188 -14.94 -10.00 -6.02
N ASP A 189 -14.79 -9.60 -7.27
CA ASP A 189 -14.46 -8.21 -7.60
C ASP A 189 -15.65 -7.25 -7.37
N SER A 190 -16.88 -7.78 -7.32
CA SER A 190 -18.12 -7.03 -7.20
C SER A 190 -19.18 -7.83 -6.43
N PRO A 191 -20.20 -7.17 -5.84
CA PRO A 191 -21.30 -7.84 -5.15
C PRO A 191 -22.21 -8.73 -6.03
N GLN A 192 -22.01 -8.76 -7.34
CA GLN A 192 -22.84 -9.57 -8.23
C GLN A 192 -22.52 -11.06 -8.04
N ILE A 193 -23.52 -11.93 -8.14
CA ILE A 193 -23.31 -13.39 -8.12
C ILE A 193 -23.25 -13.88 -9.56
N ASN A 194 -22.04 -13.97 -10.10
CA ASN A 194 -21.75 -14.60 -11.39
C ASN A 194 -20.43 -15.40 -11.30
N GLU A 195 -20.11 -16.27 -12.25
CA GLU A 195 -18.86 -17.06 -12.17
C GLU A 195 -17.63 -16.28 -12.69
N GLU A 196 -17.86 -15.21 -13.44
CA GLU A 196 -16.83 -14.42 -14.11
C GLU A 196 -16.11 -13.48 -13.14
N ASN A 197 -16.76 -13.10 -12.04
CA ASN A 197 -16.27 -12.12 -11.07
C ASN A 197 -15.64 -12.74 -9.81
N ILE A 198 -15.42 -14.05 -9.80
CA ILE A 198 -14.78 -14.75 -8.69
C ILE A 198 -13.27 -14.56 -8.81
N THR A 199 -12.67 -13.85 -7.85
CA THR A 199 -11.23 -13.58 -7.82
C THR A 199 -10.47 -14.62 -7.00
N ASP A 200 -11.09 -15.15 -5.95
CA ASP A 200 -10.49 -16.19 -5.12
C ASP A 200 -11.54 -17.01 -4.35
N THR A 201 -11.10 -18.05 -3.64
CA THR A 201 -11.94 -18.95 -2.85
C THR A 201 -11.28 -19.28 -1.51
N TYR A 202 -12.02 -19.06 -0.43
CA TYR A 202 -11.60 -19.31 0.94
C TYR A 202 -12.40 -20.45 1.57
N ASN A 203 -11.82 -21.14 2.54
CA ASN A 203 -12.48 -22.23 3.26
C ASN A 203 -12.90 -21.81 4.66
N GLU A 204 -13.64 -22.69 5.33
CA GLU A 204 -14.02 -22.48 6.72
C GLU A 204 -12.78 -22.21 7.58
N GLY A 205 -12.87 -21.23 8.47
CA GLY A 205 -11.79 -20.88 9.38
C GLY A 205 -10.79 -19.84 8.83
N ASN A 206 -10.83 -19.52 7.53
CA ASN A 206 -10.04 -18.40 7.01
C ASN A 206 -10.53 -17.07 7.60
N THR A 207 -9.63 -16.13 7.83
CA THR A 207 -9.92 -14.86 8.50
C THR A 207 -9.68 -13.67 7.58
N GLY A 208 -10.42 -12.60 7.80
CA GLY A 208 -10.22 -11.35 7.10
C GLY A 208 -10.63 -10.13 7.94
N LEU A 209 -10.48 -8.96 7.33
CA LEU A 209 -10.93 -7.68 7.85
C LEU A 209 -11.97 -7.10 6.88
N ALA A 210 -13.18 -6.86 7.35
CA ALA A 210 -14.19 -6.13 6.60
C ALA A 210 -13.98 -4.63 6.80
N VAL A 211 -13.77 -3.91 5.69
CA VAL A 211 -13.41 -2.49 5.67
C VAL A 211 -14.50 -1.58 5.11
N ALA A 212 -15.48 -2.14 4.39
CA ALA A 212 -16.70 -1.43 3.98
C ALA A 212 -17.88 -2.40 3.88
N SER A 213 -19.09 -1.84 3.78
CA SER A 213 -20.32 -2.62 3.58
C SER A 213 -21.27 -1.93 2.62
N LYS A 214 -22.04 -2.72 1.86
CA LYS A 214 -23.12 -2.26 0.98
C LYS A 214 -24.28 -3.24 1.04
N ILE A 215 -25.50 -2.73 0.92
CA ILE A 215 -26.71 -3.55 0.77
C ILE A 215 -27.12 -3.50 -0.70
N ASP A 216 -27.30 -4.65 -1.33
CA ASP A 216 -27.78 -4.74 -2.72
C ASP A 216 -29.31 -4.56 -2.80
N ASP A 217 -29.83 -4.52 -4.02
CA ASP A 217 -31.26 -4.37 -4.30
C ASP A 217 -32.12 -5.55 -3.78
N THR A 218 -31.51 -6.70 -3.52
CA THR A 218 -32.16 -7.87 -2.90
C THR A 218 -32.22 -7.79 -1.36
N GLY A 219 -31.60 -6.76 -0.77
CA GLY A 219 -31.47 -6.60 0.68
C GLY A 219 -30.33 -7.43 1.28
N ARG A 220 -29.46 -8.02 0.47
CA ARG A 220 -28.29 -8.75 0.95
C ARG A 220 -27.17 -7.77 1.27
N GLU A 221 -26.59 -7.93 2.44
CA GLU A 221 -25.39 -7.19 2.82
C GLU A 221 -24.13 -7.89 2.29
N TRP A 222 -23.27 -7.07 1.70
CA TRP A 222 -21.97 -7.40 1.18
C TRP A 222 -20.92 -6.59 1.93
N TRP A 223 -19.84 -7.24 2.33
CA TRP A 223 -18.67 -6.63 2.92
C TRP A 223 -17.57 -6.58 1.88
N PHE A 224 -16.92 -5.42 1.76
CA PHE A 224 -15.63 -5.34 1.10
C PHE A 224 -14.58 -5.71 2.14
N VAL A 225 -13.82 -6.76 1.86
CA VAL A 225 -12.96 -7.45 2.80
C VAL A 225 -11.53 -7.47 2.32
N ILE A 226 -10.59 -7.55 3.25
CA ILE A 226 -9.18 -7.84 3.04
C ILE A 226 -8.92 -9.21 3.68
N MET A 227 -8.72 -10.22 2.86
CA MET A 227 -8.55 -11.62 3.23
C MET A 227 -7.08 -11.97 3.42
N ASP A 228 -6.78 -12.78 4.44
CA ASP A 228 -5.43 -13.27 4.69
C ASP A 228 -5.09 -14.50 3.82
N CYS A 229 -4.03 -14.41 3.02
CA CYS A 229 -3.58 -15.42 2.07
C CYS A 229 -2.63 -16.49 2.64
N ARG A 230 -2.47 -16.59 3.96
CA ARG A 230 -1.52 -17.52 4.61
C ARG A 230 -1.61 -18.99 4.16
N TYR A 231 -2.73 -19.44 3.59
CA TYR A 231 -2.95 -20.83 3.18
C TYR A 231 -3.70 -20.96 1.85
N GLY A 232 -3.00 -20.79 0.72
CA GLY A 232 -3.49 -21.31 -0.57
C GLY A 232 -3.76 -20.30 -1.70
N CYS A 233 -3.37 -19.03 -1.54
CA CYS A 233 -3.37 -18.11 -2.68
C CYS A 233 -2.31 -18.54 -3.71
N ARG A 234 -2.61 -18.35 -5.00
CA ARG A 234 -1.77 -18.81 -6.11
C ARG A 234 -0.43 -18.06 -6.22
N GLU A 235 -0.36 -16.85 -5.64
CA GLU A 235 0.80 -15.96 -5.74
C GLU A 235 1.61 -16.00 -4.45
N HIS A 236 2.89 -16.38 -4.56
CA HIS A 236 3.75 -16.68 -3.40
C HIS A 236 4.19 -15.45 -2.59
N ASP A 237 4.12 -14.24 -3.17
CA ASP A 237 4.64 -13.01 -2.56
C ASP A 237 3.54 -12.08 -2.01
N VAL A 238 2.27 -12.44 -2.19
CA VAL A 238 1.12 -11.64 -1.80
C VAL A 238 0.52 -12.20 -0.52
N LYS A 239 0.26 -11.32 0.45
CA LYS A 239 -0.34 -11.76 1.72
C LYS A 239 -1.82 -11.45 1.87
N TYR A 240 -2.36 -10.54 1.08
CA TYR A 240 -3.76 -10.16 1.20
C TYR A 240 -4.44 -9.97 -0.15
N HIS A 241 -5.68 -10.47 -0.26
CA HIS A 241 -6.57 -10.17 -1.38
C HIS A 241 -7.76 -9.38 -0.88
N ALA A 242 -8.19 -8.38 -1.64
CA ALA A 242 -9.36 -7.59 -1.35
C ALA A 242 -10.47 -7.80 -2.39
N GLY A 243 -11.72 -7.71 -1.94
CA GLY A 243 -12.90 -7.93 -2.77
C GLY A 243 -14.17 -7.98 -1.93
N TRP A 244 -15.28 -8.38 -2.56
CA TRP A 244 -16.59 -8.48 -1.93
C TRP A 244 -16.93 -9.90 -1.51
N MET A 245 -17.51 -10.00 -0.31
CA MET A 245 -18.06 -11.22 0.27
C MET A 245 -19.41 -10.90 0.92
N SER A 246 -20.40 -11.77 0.79
CA SER A 246 -21.68 -11.62 1.48
C SER A 246 -21.51 -11.87 2.97
N SER A 247 -21.99 -10.94 3.80
CA SER A 247 -21.80 -10.98 5.25
C SER A 247 -22.46 -12.19 5.91
N ARG A 248 -23.47 -12.80 5.28
CA ARG A 248 -24.20 -13.97 5.83
C ARG A 248 -23.36 -15.23 6.03
N TYR A 249 -22.17 -15.28 5.43
CA TYR A 249 -21.23 -16.41 5.55
C TYR A 249 -19.98 -16.06 6.35
N LEU A 250 -19.99 -14.90 7.00
CA LEU A 250 -18.88 -14.38 7.78
C LEU A 250 -19.36 -14.22 9.24
N GLU A 251 -18.59 -14.75 10.18
CA GLU A 251 -18.84 -14.55 11.60
C GLU A 251 -17.87 -13.51 12.15
N LYS A 252 -18.41 -12.53 12.87
CA LYS A 252 -17.63 -11.48 13.51
C LYS A 252 -16.78 -12.07 14.62
N ILE A 253 -15.49 -11.74 14.63
CA ILE A 253 -14.61 -12.04 15.75
C ILE A 253 -14.70 -10.87 16.72
N GLU A 254 -15.21 -11.09 17.93
CA GLU A 254 -15.20 -10.07 18.98
C GLU A 254 -13.74 -9.79 19.41
N GLY A 255 -13.36 -8.50 19.45
CA GLY A 255 -12.05 -8.09 19.94
C GLY A 255 -12.00 -8.21 21.46
N ASN A 256 -11.03 -8.95 21.99
CA ASN A 256 -10.61 -8.86 23.39
C ASN A 256 -9.76 -7.60 23.62
#